data_AF-A0A7Y2IVD5-F1
#
_entry.id   AF-A0A7Y2IVD5-F1
#
_cell.length_a   1.000
_cell.length_b   1.000
_cell.length_c   1.000
_cell.angle_alpha   90.00
_cell.angle_beta   90.00
_cell.angle_gamma   90.00
#
_symmetry.space_group_name_H-M   'P 1'
#
loop_
_entity.id
_entity.type
_entity.pdbx_description
1 polymer ?
#
loop_
_entity_poly.entity_id
_entity_poly.type
_entity_poly.pdbx_seq_one_letter_code
_entity_poly.pdbx_strand_id
1 'polypeptide(L)'
;YTTENGCFAKTYGLDPDDEPTIYAGTTRSDAWLENVGVTADGKVDFFDVAHTANGRSTFPLANIEHRSPIGVPAADFLLILNRNEDLIPAVAKLEPAQVAAYFMLGETKGTSAGGAAEAGKRLRVPGTNPFFFNDNAMQGNRLMELIATMPHLEVYLMNTGRVGGSDDDDRSKKVKIRHSSAVVQGIVDGSITWEKDSDFGYLVAADLPGFDDVELLQPRRLYERQDRMDEYAEIVKRLGDERVAYLSAFGQLDPAVLAGIGG
;
A
#
# COMPACT_ATOMS: atom_id res chain seq x y z
N TYR A 1 -0.80 -12.37 18.17
CA TYR A 1 0.54 -13.00 18.20
C TYR A 1 1.11 -12.93 16.80
N THR A 2 2.44 -12.88 16.64
CA THR A 2 3.08 -13.05 15.32
C THR A 2 3.10 -14.52 14.92
N THR A 3 3.11 -14.81 13.63
CA THR A 3 3.31 -16.17 13.08
C THR A 3 4.78 -16.49 12.82
N GLU A 4 5.67 -15.49 12.78
CA GLU A 4 7.08 -15.62 12.41
C GLU A 4 8.01 -14.97 13.44
N ASN A 5 9.21 -15.52 13.61
CA ASN A 5 10.26 -15.02 14.53
C ASN A 5 11.49 -14.46 13.77
N GLY A 6 11.23 -13.89 12.60
CA GLY A 6 12.25 -13.35 11.70
C GLY A 6 11.64 -12.40 10.68
N CYS A 7 12.50 -11.81 9.87
CA CYS A 7 12.09 -10.96 8.75
C CYS A 7 12.62 -11.54 7.43
N PHE A 8 11.88 -11.34 6.35
CA PHE A 8 12.32 -11.61 4.98
C PHE A 8 12.23 -10.31 4.15
N ALA A 9 13.24 -9.47 4.31
CA ALA A 9 13.26 -8.11 3.79
C ALA A 9 13.69 -8.08 2.31
N LYS A 10 13.14 -7.12 1.55
CA LYS A 10 13.75 -6.69 0.28
C LYS A 10 14.97 -5.85 0.61
N THR A 11 16.06 -6.05 -0.12
CA THR A 11 17.32 -5.35 0.14
C THR A 11 17.66 -4.32 -0.92
N TYR A 12 16.99 -4.32 -2.09
CA TYR A 12 17.28 -3.33 -3.12
C TYR A 12 16.96 -1.92 -2.64
N GLY A 13 17.96 -1.04 -2.69
CA GLY A 13 17.84 0.35 -2.24
C GLY A 13 17.89 0.53 -0.72
N LEU A 14 18.26 -0.50 0.04
CA LEU A 14 18.36 -0.43 1.49
C LEU A 14 19.49 0.53 1.88
N ASP A 15 19.12 1.62 2.56
CA ASP A 15 20.02 2.69 2.99
C ASP A 15 19.87 2.93 4.51
N PRO A 16 20.97 3.09 5.27
CA PRO A 16 20.90 3.29 6.71
C PRO A 16 20.25 4.63 7.12
N ASP A 17 20.22 5.63 6.26
CA ASP A 17 19.61 6.93 6.54
C ASP A 17 18.08 6.88 6.37
N ASP A 18 17.58 6.08 5.41
CA ASP A 18 16.15 5.93 5.13
C ASP A 18 15.50 4.80 5.96
N GLU A 19 16.19 3.66 6.14
CA GLU A 19 15.65 2.44 6.73
C GLU A 19 16.60 1.80 7.80
N PRO A 20 17.01 2.58 8.83
CA PRO A 20 18.07 2.17 9.77
C PRO A 20 17.81 0.84 10.46
N THR A 21 16.55 0.56 10.82
CA THR A 21 16.15 -0.66 11.53
C THR A 21 16.35 -1.90 10.65
N ILE A 22 15.92 -1.86 9.39
CA ILE A 22 16.06 -2.99 8.47
C ILE A 22 17.51 -3.14 8.01
N TYR A 23 18.21 -2.03 7.79
CA TYR A 23 19.64 -2.03 7.50
C TYR A 23 20.42 -2.74 8.63
N ALA A 24 20.20 -2.32 9.88
CA ALA A 24 20.86 -2.92 11.04
C ALA A 24 20.56 -4.42 11.18
N GLY A 25 19.33 -4.86 10.87
CA GLY A 25 18.97 -6.27 10.87
C GLY A 25 19.70 -7.08 9.80
N THR A 26 19.85 -6.49 8.60
CA THR A 26 20.43 -7.11 7.39
C THR A 26 21.96 -7.21 7.44
N THR A 27 22.64 -6.31 8.15
CA THR A 27 24.11 -6.24 8.21
C THR A 27 24.74 -7.00 9.37
N ARG A 28 23.98 -7.86 10.06
CA ARG A 28 24.48 -8.67 11.18
C ARG A 28 25.05 -10.00 10.69
N SER A 29 25.95 -10.58 11.49
CA SER A 29 26.64 -11.85 11.14
C SER A 29 25.72 -13.06 11.04
N ASP A 30 24.51 -12.99 11.60
CA ASP A 30 23.46 -14.01 11.56
C ASP A 30 22.35 -13.69 10.55
N ALA A 31 22.52 -12.64 9.74
CA ALA A 31 21.68 -12.36 8.59
C ALA A 31 22.15 -13.14 7.36
N TRP A 32 21.21 -13.59 6.54
CA TRP A 32 21.48 -14.24 5.27
C TRP A 32 21.06 -13.31 4.14
N LEU A 33 21.89 -13.24 3.09
CA LEU A 33 21.63 -12.44 1.90
C LEU A 33 21.42 -13.38 0.71
N GLU A 34 20.37 -13.12 -0.05
CA GLU A 34 20.00 -13.88 -1.24
C GLU A 34 20.02 -12.95 -2.46
N ASN A 35 20.87 -13.27 -3.44
CA ASN A 35 21.03 -12.54 -4.70
C ASN A 35 21.35 -11.04 -4.54
N VAL A 36 22.11 -10.68 -3.51
CA VAL A 36 22.60 -9.31 -3.26
C VAL A 36 24.03 -9.18 -3.77
N GLY A 37 24.36 -8.04 -4.39
CA GLY A 37 25.71 -7.76 -4.88
C GLY A 37 26.71 -7.66 -3.73
N VAL A 38 27.90 -8.23 -3.94
CA VAL A 38 29.03 -8.13 -3.03
C VAL A 38 30.26 -7.72 -3.83
N THR A 39 30.85 -6.61 -3.41
CA THR A 39 32.08 -6.06 -3.99
C THR A 39 33.30 -6.96 -3.70
N ALA A 40 34.39 -6.77 -4.45
CA ALA A 40 35.59 -7.61 -4.31
C ALA A 40 36.26 -7.52 -2.92
N ASP A 41 36.06 -6.41 -2.20
CA ASP A 41 36.52 -6.19 -0.82
C ASP A 41 35.52 -6.70 0.23
N GLY A 42 34.43 -7.37 -0.19
CA GLY A 42 33.46 -8.02 0.70
C GLY A 42 32.36 -7.09 1.22
N LYS A 43 32.28 -5.84 0.74
CA LYS A 43 31.20 -4.93 1.08
C LYS A 43 29.93 -5.30 0.29
N VAL A 44 28.81 -5.38 1.01
CA VAL A 44 27.48 -5.58 0.41
C VAL A 44 27.04 -4.31 -0.31
N ASP A 45 26.60 -4.46 -1.56
CA ASP A 45 26.04 -3.38 -2.37
C ASP A 45 24.54 -3.64 -2.59
N PHE A 46 23.71 -2.91 -1.85
CA PHE A 46 22.25 -2.99 -1.93
C PHE A 46 21.66 -2.31 -3.16
N PHE A 47 22.47 -1.60 -3.95
CA PHE A 47 22.04 -0.97 -5.21
C PHE A 47 22.42 -1.80 -6.44
N ASP A 48 23.28 -2.81 -6.28
CA ASP A 48 23.66 -3.72 -7.35
C ASP A 48 22.51 -4.67 -7.72
N VAL A 49 22.09 -4.58 -8.98
CA VAL A 49 21.01 -5.38 -9.58
C VAL A 49 21.53 -6.38 -10.63
N ALA A 50 22.84 -6.61 -10.70
CA ALA A 50 23.46 -7.51 -11.67
C ALA A 50 22.86 -8.92 -11.67
N HIS A 51 22.42 -9.41 -10.51
CA HIS A 51 21.67 -10.66 -10.40
C HIS A 51 20.16 -10.45 -10.51
N THR A 52 19.61 -9.52 -9.72
CA THR A 52 18.19 -9.22 -9.68
C THR A 52 17.92 -7.93 -8.90
N ALA A 53 16.83 -7.24 -9.21
CA ALA A 53 16.30 -6.15 -8.37
C ALA A 53 15.45 -6.66 -7.18
N ASN A 54 15.30 -7.98 -7.02
CA ASN A 54 14.59 -8.61 -5.91
C ASN A 54 15.56 -9.32 -4.95
N GLY A 55 16.70 -8.70 -4.64
CA GLY A 55 17.59 -9.16 -3.58
C GLY A 55 16.86 -9.22 -2.24
N ARG A 56 17.20 -10.20 -1.41
CA ARG A 56 16.54 -10.47 -0.14
C ARG A 56 17.51 -10.65 1.00
N SER A 57 17.01 -10.39 2.22
CA SER A 57 17.67 -10.77 3.44
C SER A 57 16.73 -11.46 4.41
N THR A 58 17.21 -12.52 5.06
CA THR A 58 16.56 -13.07 6.25
C THR A 58 17.39 -12.79 7.49
N PHE A 59 16.73 -12.39 8.58
CA PHE A 59 17.36 -12.20 9.88
C PHE A 59 16.37 -12.46 11.03
N PRO A 60 16.84 -12.88 12.22
CA PRO A 60 15.98 -13.06 13.40
C PRO A 60 15.25 -11.76 13.80
N LEU A 61 14.02 -11.86 14.31
CA LEU A 61 13.27 -10.68 14.77
C LEU A 61 14.01 -9.93 15.90
N ALA A 62 14.80 -10.67 16.69
CA ALA A 62 15.67 -10.13 17.73
C ALA A 62 16.76 -9.15 17.23
N ASN A 63 17.01 -9.11 15.92
CA ASN A 63 18.00 -8.20 15.33
C ASN A 63 17.48 -6.76 15.17
N ILE A 64 16.19 -6.53 15.36
CA ILE A 64 15.56 -5.21 15.26
C ILE A 64 14.81 -4.85 16.54
N GLU A 65 14.62 -3.55 16.76
CA GLU A 65 13.75 -3.10 17.84
C GLU A 65 12.31 -3.52 17.54
N HIS A 66 11.69 -4.23 18.47
CA HIS A 66 10.33 -4.74 18.32
C HIS A 66 9.63 -4.87 19.67
N ARG A 67 8.29 -4.80 19.65
CA ARG A 67 7.45 -5.19 20.79
C ARG A 67 7.48 -6.72 20.94
N SER A 68 7.30 -7.20 22.18
CA SER A 68 7.02 -8.62 22.43
C SER A 68 6.02 -9.20 21.41
N PRO A 69 6.37 -10.28 20.70
CA PRO A 69 5.49 -10.92 19.72
C PRO A 69 4.28 -11.62 20.37
N ILE A 70 4.33 -11.80 21.69
CA ILE A 70 3.29 -12.39 22.52
C ILE A 70 2.56 -11.27 23.27
N GLY A 71 1.23 -11.36 23.35
CA GLY A 71 0.41 -10.37 24.06
C GLY A 71 0.36 -9.01 23.37
N VAL A 72 0.47 -8.98 22.04
CA VAL A 72 0.28 -7.75 21.24
C VAL A 72 -1.14 -7.22 21.51
N PRO A 73 -1.30 -5.91 21.82
CA PRO A 73 -2.62 -5.31 22.02
C PRO A 73 -3.48 -5.42 20.76
N ALA A 74 -4.78 -5.14 20.90
CA ALA A 74 -5.65 -4.99 19.75
C ALA A 74 -5.10 -3.91 18.81
N ALA A 75 -5.26 -4.10 17.51
CA ALA A 75 -4.87 -3.10 16.52
C ALA A 75 -5.94 -2.01 16.45
N ASP A 76 -5.52 -0.75 16.56
CA ASP A 76 -6.41 0.41 16.37
C ASP A 76 -6.49 0.83 14.90
N PHE A 77 -5.48 0.47 14.10
CA PHE A 77 -5.35 0.89 12.70
C PHE A 77 -4.99 -0.28 11.77
N LEU A 78 -5.59 -0.30 10.57
CA LEU A 78 -5.21 -1.16 9.46
C LEU A 78 -4.84 -0.31 8.24
N LEU A 79 -3.61 -0.46 7.76
CA LEU A 79 -3.11 0.26 6.58
C LEU A 79 -3.07 -0.70 5.38
N ILE A 80 -3.92 -0.46 4.39
CA ILE A 80 -3.92 -1.17 3.11
C ILE A 80 -3.01 -0.41 2.15
N LEU A 81 -1.86 -0.99 1.84
CA LEU A 81 -0.91 -0.39 0.91
C LEU A 81 -1.35 -0.64 -0.53
N ASN A 82 -1.44 0.46 -1.28
CA ASN A 82 -1.77 0.50 -2.68
C ASN A 82 -0.60 1.14 -3.44
N ARG A 83 -0.36 0.71 -4.68
CA ARG A 83 0.59 1.38 -5.56
C ARG A 83 -0.15 1.81 -6.82
N ASN A 84 -0.67 3.03 -6.79
CA ASN A 84 -1.43 3.64 -7.87
C ASN A 84 -0.59 4.67 -8.64
N GLU A 85 -1.10 5.15 -9.78
CA GLU A 85 -0.50 6.25 -10.56
C GLU A 85 -1.54 7.31 -10.96
N ASP A 86 -2.82 7.04 -10.73
CA ASP A 86 -3.95 7.87 -11.15
C ASP A 86 -4.43 8.79 -10.01
N LEU A 87 -5.57 8.43 -9.40
CA LEU A 87 -6.40 9.30 -8.55
C LEU A 87 -6.40 8.90 -7.08
N ILE A 88 -5.72 7.83 -6.69
CA ILE A 88 -5.70 7.44 -5.27
C ILE A 88 -4.80 8.43 -4.50
N PRO A 89 -5.35 9.15 -3.51
CA PRO A 89 -4.56 10.08 -2.70
C PRO A 89 -3.47 9.34 -1.92
N ALA A 90 -2.53 10.09 -1.37
CA ALA A 90 -1.52 9.55 -0.47
C ALA A 90 -2.17 8.78 0.71
N VAL A 91 -3.35 9.22 1.14
CA VAL A 91 -4.18 8.50 2.11
C VAL A 91 -5.68 8.75 1.89
N ALA A 92 -6.47 7.71 2.05
CA ALA A 92 -7.91 7.79 2.23
C ALA A 92 -8.34 6.96 3.45
N LYS A 93 -9.28 7.46 4.26
CA LYS A 93 -9.93 6.69 5.33
C LYS A 93 -11.15 5.98 4.75
N LEU A 94 -11.19 4.67 4.94
CA LEU A 94 -12.23 3.80 4.39
C LEU A 94 -13.36 3.64 5.42
N GLU A 95 -14.59 3.74 4.95
CA GLU A 95 -15.75 3.30 5.72
C GLU A 95 -15.85 1.76 5.73
N PRO A 96 -16.50 1.14 6.73
CA PRO A 96 -16.49 -0.31 6.91
C PRO A 96 -16.86 -1.13 5.66
N ALA A 97 -17.86 -0.68 4.89
CA ALA A 97 -18.27 -1.35 3.64
C ALA A 97 -17.17 -1.30 2.55
N GLN A 98 -16.37 -0.25 2.54
CA GLN A 98 -15.31 -0.04 1.55
C GLN A 98 -14.07 -0.89 1.86
N VAL A 99 -13.83 -1.22 3.13
CA VAL A 99 -12.64 -1.96 3.58
C VAL A 99 -12.47 -3.29 2.83
N ALA A 100 -13.53 -4.12 2.86
CA ALA A 100 -13.50 -5.41 2.18
C ALA A 100 -13.35 -5.24 0.67
N ALA A 101 -13.93 -4.19 0.10
CA ALA A 101 -13.90 -3.93 -1.33
C ALA A 101 -12.49 -3.56 -1.80
N TYR A 102 -11.85 -2.59 -1.17
CA TYR A 102 -10.48 -2.17 -1.49
C TYR A 102 -9.44 -3.25 -1.17
N PHE A 103 -9.69 -4.08 -0.15
CA PHE A 103 -8.88 -5.27 0.12
C PHE A 103 -8.97 -6.32 -0.99
N MET A 104 -10.17 -6.56 -1.51
CA MET A 104 -10.40 -7.50 -2.62
C MET A 104 -9.87 -6.96 -3.95
N LEU A 105 -9.99 -5.66 -4.19
CA LEU A 105 -9.42 -5.02 -5.37
C LEU A 105 -7.90 -5.19 -5.40
N GLY A 106 -7.23 -4.99 -4.24
CA GLY A 106 -5.78 -5.15 -4.10
C GLY A 106 -5.00 -4.50 -5.24
N GLU A 107 -5.43 -3.29 -5.62
CA GLU A 107 -4.89 -2.56 -6.75
C GLU A 107 -3.42 -2.22 -6.50
N THR A 108 -2.55 -2.66 -7.38
CA THR A 108 -1.11 -2.41 -7.25
C THR A 108 -0.43 -2.41 -8.61
N LYS A 109 0.83 -1.98 -8.64
CA LYS A 109 1.72 -2.13 -9.79
C LYS A 109 2.57 -3.36 -9.55
N GLY A 110 2.53 -4.31 -10.49
CA GLY A 110 3.34 -5.51 -10.42
C GLY A 110 4.82 -5.17 -10.22
N THR A 111 5.43 -5.80 -9.22
CA THR A 111 6.84 -5.59 -8.89
C THR A 111 7.69 -6.66 -9.57
N SER A 112 9.01 -6.44 -9.66
CA SER A 112 9.96 -7.45 -10.13
C SER A 112 9.85 -8.79 -9.40
N ALA A 113 9.36 -8.78 -8.14
CA ALA A 113 9.09 -9.98 -7.36
C ALA A 113 7.95 -10.86 -7.92
N GLY A 114 7.01 -10.28 -8.67
CA GLY A 114 5.93 -11.02 -9.35
C GLY A 114 6.36 -11.64 -10.68
N GLY A 115 7.64 -11.45 -11.07
CA GLY A 115 8.19 -11.91 -12.34
C GLY A 115 8.14 -10.85 -13.45
N ALA A 116 8.92 -11.07 -14.50
CA ALA A 116 9.07 -10.13 -15.62
C ALA A 116 7.76 -9.89 -16.40
N ALA A 117 6.84 -10.87 -16.41
CA ALA A 117 5.56 -10.75 -17.10
C ALA A 117 4.61 -9.74 -16.43
N GLU A 118 4.71 -9.57 -15.11
CA GLU A 118 3.81 -8.74 -14.31
C GLU A 118 4.44 -7.40 -13.91
N ALA A 119 5.78 -7.31 -13.96
CA ALA A 119 6.52 -6.10 -13.65
C ALA A 119 6.04 -4.91 -14.50
N GLY A 120 5.59 -3.85 -13.82
CA GLY A 120 5.14 -2.62 -14.46
C GLY A 120 3.68 -2.59 -14.89
N LYS A 121 2.95 -3.70 -14.83
CA LYS A 121 1.51 -3.76 -15.15
C LYS A 121 0.65 -3.36 -13.96
N ARG A 122 -0.54 -2.82 -14.24
CA ARG A 122 -1.59 -2.62 -13.25
C ARG A 122 -2.24 -3.96 -12.94
N LEU A 123 -2.28 -4.32 -11.68
CA LEU A 123 -2.80 -5.59 -11.20
C LEU A 123 -3.92 -5.36 -10.19
N ARG A 124 -4.86 -6.29 -10.18
CA ARG A 124 -5.85 -6.46 -9.12
C ARG A 124 -5.74 -7.87 -8.58
N VAL A 125 -5.29 -7.97 -7.33
CA VAL A 125 -5.01 -9.25 -6.67
C VAL A 125 -5.44 -9.13 -5.21
N PRO A 126 -6.39 -9.93 -4.70
CA PRO A 126 -6.85 -9.85 -3.32
C PRO A 126 -5.70 -9.93 -2.32
N GLY A 127 -5.79 -9.19 -1.23
CA GLY A 127 -4.64 -8.85 -0.38
C GLY A 127 -3.80 -10.01 0.17
N THR A 128 -4.34 -11.23 0.32
CA THR A 128 -3.55 -12.38 0.80
C THR A 128 -3.03 -13.32 -0.29
N ASN A 129 -3.30 -13.03 -1.57
CA ASN A 129 -2.79 -13.83 -2.67
C ASN A 129 -1.28 -13.59 -2.90
N PRO A 130 -0.52 -14.62 -3.31
CA PRO A 130 -0.97 -15.94 -3.79
C PRO A 130 -1.14 -17.01 -2.69
N PHE A 131 -1.23 -16.64 -1.41
CA PHE A 131 -1.22 -17.58 -0.28
C PHE A 131 -2.60 -18.03 0.20
N PHE A 132 -3.67 -17.61 -0.49
CA PHE A 132 -5.03 -18.04 -0.17
C PHE A 132 -5.43 -19.24 -1.02
N PHE A 133 -5.74 -20.36 -0.36
CA PHE A 133 -5.98 -21.64 -1.04
C PHE A 133 -7.46 -21.93 -1.32
N ASN A 134 -8.37 -21.17 -0.71
CA ASN A 134 -9.81 -21.33 -0.89
C ASN A 134 -10.36 -20.35 -1.94
N ASP A 135 -11.68 -20.30 -2.10
CA ASP A 135 -12.33 -19.30 -2.96
C ASP A 135 -11.99 -17.88 -2.50
N ASN A 136 -11.37 -17.09 -3.38
CA ASN A 136 -10.93 -15.72 -3.10
C ASN A 136 -12.03 -14.82 -2.51
N ALA A 137 -13.30 -15.04 -2.84
CA ALA A 137 -14.41 -14.29 -2.27
C ALA A 137 -14.46 -14.36 -0.74
N MET A 138 -14.02 -15.49 -0.16
CA MET A 138 -14.00 -15.70 1.28
C MET A 138 -13.08 -14.70 2.00
N GLN A 139 -12.05 -14.17 1.33
CA GLN A 139 -11.16 -13.18 1.92
C GLN A 139 -11.92 -11.89 2.26
N GLY A 140 -12.68 -11.36 1.31
CA GLY A 140 -13.49 -10.16 1.48
C GLY A 140 -14.61 -10.37 2.50
N ASN A 141 -15.35 -11.49 2.38
CA ASN A 141 -16.43 -11.82 3.31
C ASN A 141 -15.92 -11.94 4.75
N ARG A 142 -14.80 -12.65 4.94
CA ARG A 142 -14.21 -12.84 6.27
C ARG A 142 -13.68 -11.54 6.84
N LEU A 143 -13.06 -10.69 6.02
CA LEU A 143 -12.61 -9.37 6.47
C LEU A 143 -13.80 -8.52 6.93
N MET A 144 -14.90 -8.50 6.17
CA MET A 144 -16.12 -7.78 6.52
C MET A 144 -16.67 -8.23 7.88
N GLU A 145 -16.74 -9.55 8.13
CA GLU A 145 -17.13 -10.11 9.43
C GLU A 145 -16.21 -9.64 10.56
N LEU A 146 -14.89 -9.63 10.35
CA LEU A 146 -13.92 -9.21 11.36
C LEU A 146 -14.04 -7.72 11.68
N ILE A 147 -14.15 -6.86 10.67
CA ILE A 147 -14.33 -5.42 10.86
C ILE A 147 -15.60 -5.13 11.67
N ALA A 148 -16.69 -5.86 11.39
CA ALA A 148 -17.93 -5.71 12.16
C ALA A 148 -17.77 -6.02 13.65
N THR A 149 -16.80 -6.86 14.04
CA THR A 149 -16.49 -7.14 15.46
C THR A 149 -15.52 -6.14 16.10
N MET A 150 -14.92 -5.25 15.31
CA MET A 150 -13.87 -4.31 15.73
C MET A 150 -14.26 -2.87 15.37
N PRO A 151 -15.32 -2.30 15.97
CA PRO A 151 -15.83 -0.97 15.59
C PRO A 151 -14.85 0.20 15.87
N HIS A 152 -13.77 -0.05 16.62
CA HIS A 152 -12.71 0.91 16.90
C HIS A 152 -11.57 0.86 15.86
N LEU A 153 -11.50 -0.21 15.05
CA LEU A 153 -10.44 -0.36 14.06
C LEU A 153 -10.69 0.59 12.89
N GLU A 154 -9.79 1.55 12.71
CA GLU A 154 -9.84 2.47 11.59
C GLU A 154 -8.98 1.94 10.44
N VAL A 155 -9.50 2.02 9.22
CA VAL A 155 -8.83 1.44 8.05
C VAL A 155 -8.51 2.52 7.03
N TYR A 156 -7.28 2.49 6.54
CA TYR A 156 -6.75 3.49 5.62
C TYR A 156 -6.21 2.82 4.36
N LEU A 157 -6.49 3.42 3.20
CA LEU A 157 -5.87 3.10 1.93
C LEU A 157 -4.70 4.07 1.72
N MET A 158 -3.48 3.57 1.63
CA MET A 158 -2.29 4.40 1.44
C MET A 158 -1.66 4.18 0.07
N ASN A 159 -1.53 5.25 -0.72
CA ASN A 159 -0.85 5.18 -2.01
C ASN A 159 0.67 5.37 -1.82
N THR A 160 1.43 4.36 -2.18
CA THR A 160 2.91 4.35 -2.20
C THR A 160 3.46 4.58 -3.62
N GLY A 161 2.58 4.82 -4.59
CA GLY A 161 2.88 5.07 -5.99
C GLY A 161 2.99 6.55 -6.32
N ARG A 162 2.25 6.99 -7.32
CA ARG A 162 2.17 8.36 -7.84
C ARG A 162 0.71 8.81 -7.92
N VAL A 163 0.53 10.10 -8.13
CA VAL A 163 -0.74 10.76 -8.43
C VAL A 163 -0.57 11.56 -9.71
N GLY A 164 -1.57 11.56 -10.59
CA GLY A 164 -1.57 12.41 -11.78
C GLY A 164 -0.84 11.88 -13.01
N GLY A 165 -0.42 10.60 -13.01
CA GLY A 165 0.25 9.95 -14.13
C GLY A 165 1.36 8.97 -13.73
N SER A 166 1.90 8.29 -14.73
CA SER A 166 3.03 7.36 -14.58
C SER A 166 4.35 8.09 -14.32
N ASP A 167 5.42 7.33 -14.11
CA ASP A 167 6.77 7.87 -13.85
C ASP A 167 7.31 8.74 -14.98
N ASP A 168 6.92 8.44 -16.23
CA ASP A 168 7.33 9.16 -17.44
C ASP A 168 6.47 10.42 -17.73
N ASP A 169 5.46 10.70 -16.91
CA ASP A 169 4.64 11.90 -17.04
C ASP A 169 5.14 12.98 -16.08
N ASP A 170 5.73 14.05 -16.61
CA ASP A 170 6.25 15.20 -15.86
C ASP A 170 5.16 15.93 -15.06
N ARG A 171 3.89 15.69 -15.38
CA ARG A 171 2.73 16.24 -14.67
C ARG A 171 2.38 15.45 -13.40
N SER A 172 2.93 14.25 -13.24
CA SER A 172 2.68 13.36 -12.12
C SER A 172 3.51 13.71 -10.88
N LYS A 173 3.03 13.31 -9.71
CA LYS A 173 3.70 13.49 -8.43
C LYS A 173 3.93 12.17 -7.71
N LYS A 174 5.16 11.94 -7.27
CA LYS A 174 5.54 10.77 -6.47
C LYS A 174 5.13 10.93 -5.02
N VAL A 175 4.43 9.95 -4.45
CA VAL A 175 4.32 9.84 -2.99
C VAL A 175 5.65 9.31 -2.46
N LYS A 176 6.37 10.15 -1.72
CA LYS A 176 7.70 9.86 -1.16
C LYS A 176 7.56 9.27 0.23
N ILE A 177 8.61 8.60 0.72
CA ILE A 177 8.65 8.00 2.05
C ILE A 177 8.27 9.02 3.13
N ARG A 178 8.86 10.22 3.10
CA ARG A 178 8.52 11.31 4.04
C ARG A 178 7.02 11.68 4.06
N HIS A 179 6.34 11.60 2.92
CA HIS A 179 4.90 11.88 2.83
C HIS A 179 4.12 10.75 3.52
N SER A 180 4.48 9.49 3.24
CA SER A 180 3.88 8.34 3.92
C SER A 180 4.13 8.36 5.43
N SER A 181 5.33 8.73 5.89
CA SER A 181 5.64 8.88 7.31
C SER A 181 4.80 9.98 7.96
N ALA A 182 4.64 11.14 7.32
CA ALA A 182 3.80 12.23 7.80
C ALA A 182 2.32 11.81 7.90
N VAL A 183 1.82 11.06 6.92
CA VAL A 183 0.47 10.48 6.96
C VAL A 183 0.31 9.52 8.15
N VAL A 184 1.24 8.58 8.34
CA VAL A 184 1.14 7.61 9.45
C VAL A 184 1.19 8.32 10.80
N GLN A 185 2.06 9.32 10.93
CA GLN A 185 2.10 10.16 12.13
C GLN A 185 0.75 10.87 12.35
N GLY A 186 0.19 11.47 11.30
CA GLY A 186 -1.11 12.13 11.33
C GLY A 186 -2.30 11.23 11.67
N ILE A 187 -2.24 9.96 11.28
CA ILE A 187 -3.21 8.93 11.68
C ILE A 187 -3.08 8.66 13.19
N VAL A 188 -1.86 8.47 13.68
CA VAL A 188 -1.59 8.10 15.07
C VAL A 188 -1.92 9.22 16.05
N ASP A 189 -1.65 10.48 15.69
CA ASP A 189 -1.94 11.64 16.55
C ASP A 189 -3.32 12.27 16.32
N GLY A 190 -4.04 11.84 15.28
CA GLY A 190 -5.39 12.34 14.95
C GLY A 190 -5.40 13.76 14.38
N SER A 191 -4.30 14.23 13.80
CA SER A 191 -4.19 15.59 13.24
C SER A 191 -4.80 15.75 11.84
N ILE A 192 -5.13 14.66 11.15
CA ILE A 192 -5.75 14.72 9.81
C ILE A 192 -7.22 15.13 9.93
N THR A 193 -7.61 16.15 9.17
CA THR A 193 -9.02 16.46 8.93
C THR A 193 -9.50 15.78 7.65
N TRP A 194 -10.74 15.29 7.68
CA TRP A 194 -11.28 14.43 6.62
C TRP A 194 -12.48 15.09 5.94
N GLU A 195 -12.58 14.92 4.63
CA GLU A 195 -13.78 15.27 3.85
C GLU A 195 -14.20 14.11 2.95
N LYS A 196 -15.49 14.06 2.59
CA LYS A 196 -16.03 12.99 1.74
C LYS A 196 -15.60 13.22 0.30
N ASP A 197 -14.97 12.22 -0.30
CA ASP A 197 -14.67 12.20 -1.73
C ASP A 197 -15.97 12.13 -2.55
N SER A 198 -16.08 12.96 -3.57
CA SER A 198 -17.28 13.01 -4.42
C SER A 198 -17.39 11.86 -5.41
N ASP A 199 -16.28 11.19 -5.73
CA ASP A 199 -16.20 10.25 -6.85
C ASP A 199 -16.28 8.79 -6.39
N PHE A 200 -15.60 8.44 -5.30
CA PHE A 200 -15.47 7.09 -4.75
C PHE A 200 -16.00 6.97 -3.31
N GLY A 201 -16.42 8.08 -2.71
CA GLY A 201 -17.10 8.09 -1.41
C GLY A 201 -16.25 7.70 -0.20
N TYR A 202 -14.94 7.47 -0.32
CA TYR A 202 -14.08 7.37 0.87
C TYR A 202 -13.82 8.76 1.46
N LEU A 203 -13.15 8.83 2.60
CA LEU A 203 -12.74 10.09 3.20
C LEU A 203 -11.32 10.46 2.75
N VAL A 204 -11.14 11.63 2.13
CA VAL A 204 -9.82 12.16 1.76
C VAL A 204 -9.31 13.12 2.83
N ALA A 205 -7.99 13.23 2.94
CA ALA A 205 -7.36 14.19 3.85
C ALA A 205 -7.56 15.62 3.33
N ALA A 206 -8.45 16.37 3.98
CA ALA A 206 -8.74 17.77 3.67
C ALA A 206 -7.58 18.69 4.11
N ASP A 207 -6.97 18.37 5.25
CA ASP A 207 -5.78 19.04 5.78
C ASP A 207 -4.97 18.07 6.65
N LEU A 208 -3.64 18.21 6.58
CA LEU A 208 -2.67 17.56 7.47
C LEU A 208 -1.59 18.59 7.79
N PRO A 209 -1.58 19.14 9.02
CA PRO A 209 -0.63 20.17 9.40
C PRO A 209 0.82 19.75 9.17
N GLY A 210 1.59 20.59 8.48
CA GLY A 210 3.00 20.33 8.17
C GLY A 210 3.25 19.41 6.96
N PHE A 211 2.20 18.97 6.26
CA PHE A 211 2.34 18.25 4.99
C PHE A 211 2.75 19.21 3.86
N ASP A 212 3.77 18.85 3.09
CA ASP A 212 4.42 19.76 2.12
C ASP A 212 3.71 19.84 0.76
N ASP A 213 2.75 18.94 0.45
CA ASP A 213 2.09 18.89 -0.86
C ASP A 213 0.61 18.45 -0.78
N VAL A 214 -0.30 19.42 -0.64
CA VAL A 214 -1.75 19.15 -0.55
C VAL A 214 -2.32 18.39 -1.76
N GLU A 215 -1.71 18.47 -2.94
CA GLU A 215 -2.21 17.79 -4.14
C GLU A 215 -1.97 16.28 -4.13
N LEU A 216 -1.04 15.81 -3.30
CA LEU A 216 -0.91 14.38 -3.02
C LEU A 216 -2.03 13.89 -2.08
N LEU A 217 -2.55 14.75 -1.20
CA LEU A 217 -3.70 14.44 -0.36
C LEU A 217 -5.02 14.57 -1.13
N GLN A 218 -5.08 15.50 -2.08
CA GLN A 218 -6.25 15.83 -2.88
C GLN A 218 -5.90 15.84 -4.38
N PRO A 219 -5.81 14.65 -5.01
CA PRO A 219 -5.47 14.48 -6.42
C PRO A 219 -6.28 15.35 -7.37
N ARG A 220 -7.57 15.57 -7.10
CA ARG A 220 -8.43 16.43 -7.92
C ARG A 220 -7.83 17.82 -8.15
N ARG A 221 -7.23 18.44 -7.13
CA ARG A 221 -6.59 19.76 -7.24
C ARG A 221 -5.42 19.75 -8.24
N LEU A 222 -4.68 18.64 -8.33
CA LEU A 222 -3.59 18.47 -9.30
C LEU A 222 -4.12 18.56 -10.73
N TYR A 223 -5.21 17.84 -11.02
CA TYR A 223 -5.84 17.80 -12.33
C TYR A 223 -6.51 19.13 -12.69
N GLU A 224 -7.17 19.78 -11.73
CA GLU A 224 -7.77 21.11 -11.91
C GLU A 224 -6.69 22.16 -12.26
N ARG A 225 -5.59 22.22 -11.50
CA ARG A 225 -4.50 23.17 -11.78
C ARG A 225 -3.87 22.94 -13.16
N GLN A 226 -3.85 21.71 -13.63
CA GLN A 226 -3.23 21.32 -14.91
C GLN A 226 -4.20 21.34 -16.09
N ASP A 227 -5.46 21.75 -15.89
CA ASP A 227 -6.50 21.76 -16.93
C ASP A 227 -6.74 20.36 -17.55
N ARG A 228 -6.78 19.33 -16.69
CA ARG A 228 -6.93 17.91 -17.08
C ARG A 228 -8.23 17.28 -16.56
N MET A 229 -9.28 18.08 -16.39
CA MET A 229 -10.52 17.59 -15.78
C MET A 229 -11.29 16.60 -16.67
N ASP A 230 -11.14 16.68 -17.98
CA ASP A 230 -11.70 15.68 -18.90
C ASP A 230 -11.02 14.31 -18.68
N GLU A 231 -9.68 14.31 -18.59
CA GLU A 231 -8.89 13.12 -18.27
C GLU A 231 -9.27 12.55 -16.88
N TYR A 232 -9.45 13.42 -15.89
CA TYR A 232 -9.89 13.03 -14.56
C TYR A 232 -11.24 12.29 -14.61
N ALA A 233 -12.24 12.87 -15.30
CA ALA A 233 -13.56 12.28 -15.42
C ALA A 233 -13.54 10.92 -16.15
N GLU A 234 -12.73 10.80 -17.19
CA GLU A 234 -12.52 9.52 -17.89
C GLU A 234 -11.91 8.46 -16.97
N ILE A 235 -10.93 8.84 -16.15
CA ILE A 235 -10.29 7.93 -15.20
C ILE A 235 -11.28 7.49 -14.11
N VAL A 236 -12.05 8.42 -13.52
CA VAL A 236 -13.08 8.10 -12.53
C VAL A 236 -14.07 7.09 -13.09
N LYS A 237 -14.62 7.36 -14.27
CA LYS A 237 -15.56 6.45 -14.93
C LYS A 237 -14.94 5.08 -15.19
N ARG A 238 -13.74 5.05 -15.77
CA ARG A 238 -13.02 3.81 -16.07
C ARG A 238 -12.76 2.98 -14.81
N LEU A 239 -12.26 3.61 -13.74
CA LEU A 239 -11.99 2.91 -12.48
C LEU A 239 -13.27 2.38 -11.84
N GLY A 240 -14.37 3.15 -11.87
CA GLY A 240 -15.68 2.67 -11.42
C GLY A 240 -16.11 1.41 -12.16
N ASP A 241 -16.15 1.47 -13.50
CA ASP A 241 -16.56 0.35 -14.36
C ASP A 241 -15.67 -0.89 -14.15
N GLU A 242 -14.34 -0.70 -14.13
CA GLU A 242 -13.38 -1.80 -13.94
C GLU A 242 -13.49 -2.45 -12.56
N ARG A 243 -13.70 -1.67 -11.49
CA ARG A 243 -13.82 -2.20 -10.12
C ARG A 243 -15.10 -2.99 -9.94
N VAL A 244 -16.22 -2.50 -10.47
CA VAL A 244 -17.49 -3.23 -10.48
C VAL A 244 -17.34 -4.55 -11.23
N ALA A 245 -16.77 -4.52 -12.44
CA ALA A 245 -16.57 -5.71 -13.24
C ALA A 245 -15.67 -6.74 -12.52
N TYR A 246 -14.58 -6.27 -11.90
CA TYR A 246 -13.64 -7.13 -11.18
C TYR A 246 -14.28 -7.80 -9.95
N LEU A 247 -14.95 -7.03 -9.09
CA LEU A 247 -15.58 -7.57 -7.89
C LEU A 247 -16.79 -8.46 -8.22
N SER A 248 -17.52 -8.15 -9.29
CA SER A 248 -18.66 -8.96 -9.74
C SER A 248 -18.25 -10.33 -10.31
N ALA A 249 -16.97 -10.52 -10.66
CA ALA A 249 -16.46 -11.82 -11.11
C ALA A 249 -16.37 -12.86 -9.98
N PHE A 250 -16.41 -12.43 -8.71
CA PHE A 250 -16.37 -13.33 -7.56
C PHE A 250 -17.78 -13.79 -7.18
N GLY A 251 -18.21 -14.96 -7.67
CA GLY A 251 -19.58 -15.45 -7.52
C GLY A 251 -20.06 -15.67 -6.07
N GLN A 252 -19.15 -15.82 -5.11
CA GLN A 252 -19.46 -15.99 -3.68
C GLN A 252 -19.22 -14.73 -2.84
N LEU A 253 -18.85 -13.60 -3.46
CA LEU A 253 -18.58 -12.37 -2.73
C LEU A 253 -19.90 -11.75 -2.26
N ASP A 254 -19.94 -11.34 -0.99
CA ASP A 254 -21.12 -10.70 -0.42
C ASP A 254 -21.44 -9.40 -1.20
N PRO A 255 -22.69 -9.19 -1.65
CA PRO A 255 -23.08 -7.98 -2.36
C PRO A 255 -22.81 -6.68 -1.59
N ALA A 256 -22.75 -6.71 -0.26
CA ALA A 256 -22.38 -5.55 0.55
C ALA A 256 -20.93 -5.10 0.30
N VAL A 257 -20.04 -6.01 -0.09
CA VAL A 257 -18.67 -5.67 -0.51
C VAL A 257 -18.69 -4.91 -1.83
N LEU A 258 -19.56 -5.29 -2.77
CA LEU A 258 -19.73 -4.58 -4.04
C LEU A 258 -20.33 -3.18 -3.82
N ALA A 259 -21.21 -3.01 -2.83
CA ALA A 259 -21.73 -1.69 -2.47
C ALA A 259 -20.62 -0.74 -1.95
N GLY A 260 -19.50 -1.30 -1.45
CA GLY A 260 -18.37 -0.53 -0.93
C GLY A 260 -17.52 0.21 -1.97
N ILE A 261 -17.71 -0.03 -3.27
CA ILE A 261 -17.07 0.75 -4.34
C ILE A 261 -17.98 1.84 -4.91
N GLY A 262 -19.20 1.98 -4.39
CA GLY A 262 -20.27 2.80 -4.96
C GLY A 262 -20.19 4.28 -4.62
N GLY A 263 -20.14 5.09 -5.68
CA GLY A 263 -21.11 6.17 -5.90
C GLY A 263 -22.30 5.64 -6.70
#